data_AF-A0A3D3RFH4-F1
#
_entry.id   AF-A0A3D3RFH4-F1
#
_cell.length_a   1.000
_cell.length_b   1.000
_cell.length_c   1.000
_cell.angle_alpha   90.00
_cell.angle_beta   90.00
_cell.angle_gamma   90.00
#
_symmetry.space_group_name_H-M   'P 1'
#
loop_
_entity.id
_entity.type
_entity.pdbx_description
1 polymer ?
#
loop_
_entity_poly.entity_id
_entity_poly.type
_entity_poly.pdbx_seq_one_letter_code
_entity_poly.pdbx_strand_id
1 'polypeptide(L)' 'QQAYAATRRGGTTITIGLPHPNKMFSVPAVSLVAEERTIKGSYMGSAVPRRDLPR' A
#
# COMPACT_ATOMS: atom_id res chain seq x y z
N GLN A 1 8.36 5.04 -1.65
CA GLN A 1 8.68 4.88 -0.21
C GLN A 1 8.19 6.04 0.66
N GLN A 2 8.03 7.26 0.13
CA GLN A 2 7.53 8.42 0.90
C GLN A 2 6.24 8.14 1.71
N ALA A 3 5.25 7.44 1.14
CA ALA A 3 4.02 7.09 1.85
C ALA A 3 4.23 6.20 3.09
N TYR A 4 5.18 5.25 3.02
CA TYR A 4 5.53 4.42 4.18
C TYR A 4 6.17 5.28 5.27
N ALA A 5 7.12 6.16 4.91
CA ALA A 5 7.76 7.06 5.87
C ALA A 5 6.77 8.01 6.56
N ALA A 6 5.74 8.46 5.84
CA ALA A 6 4.68 9.32 6.38
C ALA A 6 3.67 8.59 7.30
N THR A 7 3.66 7.25 7.28
CA THR A 7 2.74 6.47 8.13
C THR A 7 3.24 6.52 9.58
N ARG A 8 2.39 6.96 10.53
CA ARG A 8 2.75 7.02 11.96
C ARG A 8 2.72 5.62 12.59
N ARG A 9 3.28 5.48 13.79
CA ARG A 9 3.14 4.29 14.65
C ARG A 9 1.66 3.89 14.78
N GLY A 10 1.36 2.60 14.71
CA GLY A 10 0.00 2.04 14.66
C GLY A 10 -0.73 2.26 13.33
N GLY A 11 -0.10 2.94 12.36
CA GLY A 11 -0.71 3.32 11.10
C GLY A 11 -0.69 2.22 10.04
N THR A 12 -1.52 2.41 9.01
CA THR A 12 -1.61 1.51 7.86
C THR A 12 -1.23 2.23 6.57
N THR A 13 -0.24 1.69 5.85
CA THR A 13 0.06 2.10 4.47
C THR A 13 -0.68 1.19 3.49
N ILE A 14 -1.52 1.78 2.64
CA ILE A 14 -2.19 1.06 1.54
C ILE A 14 -1.41 1.26 0.25
N THR A 15 -0.98 0.18 -0.38
CA THR A 15 -0.43 0.20 -1.74
C THR A 15 -1.56 0.01 -2.74
N ILE A 16 -1.56 0.85 -3.77
CA ILE A 16 -2.51 0.80 -4.89
C ILE A 16 -1.76 0.66 -6.20
N GLY A 17 -2.44 0.13 -7.22
CA GLY A 17 -1.89 -0.10 -8.55
C GLY A 17 -1.19 -1.44 -8.70
N LEU A 18 -0.94 -1.83 -9.95
CA LEU A 18 -0.25 -3.06 -10.32
C LEU A 18 1.12 -2.70 -10.92
N PRO A 19 2.19 -2.59 -10.12
CA PRO A 19 3.53 -2.45 -10.66
C PRO A 19 3.93 -3.72 -11.41
N HIS A 20 4.92 -3.61 -12.30
CA HIS A 20 5.50 -4.78 -12.97
C HIS A 20 5.91 -5.86 -11.94
N PRO A 21 5.67 -7.17 -12.18
CA PRO A 21 5.88 -8.23 -11.18
C PRO A 21 7.28 -8.27 -10.56
N ASN A 22 8.31 -7.89 -11.32
CA ASN A 22 9.69 -7.86 -10.85
C ASN A 22 10.04 -6.63 -10.00
N LYS A 23 9.11 -5.69 -9.81
CA LYS A 23 9.35 -4.47 -9.04
C LYS A 23 9.14 -4.76 -7.56
N MET A 24 10.24 -4.87 -6.84
CA MET A 24 10.23 -5.10 -5.40
C MET A 24 9.86 -3.84 -4.61
N PHE A 25 9.11 -4.04 -3.54
CA PHE A 25 8.89 -3.06 -2.48
C PHE A 25 9.64 -3.55 -1.23
N SER A 26 10.56 -2.74 -0.72
CA SER A 26 11.40 -3.09 0.43
C SER A 26 11.29 -2.03 1.50
N VAL A 27 11.16 -2.48 2.75
CA VAL A 27 11.11 -1.67 3.98
C VAL A 27 11.85 -2.40 5.11
N PRO A 28 12.38 -1.69 6.11
CA PRO A 28 13.00 -2.33 7.27
C PRO A 28 11.97 -3.13 8.08
N ALA A 29 12.17 -4.44 8.23
CA ALA A 29 11.26 -5.31 8.97
C ALA A 29 11.04 -4.86 10.42
N VAL A 30 12.08 -4.30 11.06
CA VAL A 30 12.00 -3.77 12.43
C VAL A 30 10.93 -2.69 12.58
N SER A 31 10.72 -1.85 11.56
CA SER A 31 9.72 -0.78 11.61
C SER A 31 8.28 -1.28 11.52
N LEU A 32 8.05 -2.53 11.05
CA LEU A 32 6.73 -3.15 11.11
C LEU A 32 6.39 -3.57 12.55
N VAL A 33 7.35 -4.18 13.24
CA VAL A 33 7.15 -4.73 14.59
C VAL A 33 7.23 -3.65 15.66
N ALA A 34 8.28 -2.82 15.64
CA ALA A 34 8.55 -1.84 16.71
C ALA A 34 7.54 -0.69 16.73
N GLU A 35 6.96 -0.37 15.58
CA GLU A 35 6.01 0.73 15.42
C GLU A 35 4.58 0.27 15.16
N GLU A 36 4.33 -1.05 15.17
CA GLU A 36 3.01 -1.63 14.89
C GLU A 36 2.42 -1.13 13.55
N ARG A 37 3.27 -1.07 12.52
CA ARG A 37 2.86 -0.57 11.20
C ARG A 37 2.30 -1.71 10.35
N THR A 38 1.22 -1.43 9.63
CA THR A 38 0.60 -2.36 8.70
C THR A 38 0.83 -1.94 7.25
N ILE A 39 1.10 -2.89 6.36
CA ILE A 39 1.14 -2.67 4.91
C ILE A 39 0.13 -3.59 4.24
N LYS A 40 -0.74 -3.03 3.41
CA LYS A 40 -1.80 -3.77 2.72
C LYS A 40 -1.86 -3.41 1.24
N GLY A 41 -2.15 -4.40 0.39
CA GLY A 41 -2.47 -4.19 -1.01
C GLY A 41 -3.97 -3.92 -1.22
N SER A 42 -4.29 -3.00 -2.12
CA SER A 42 -5.66 -2.80 -2.60
C SER A 42 -5.66 -2.72 -4.13
N TYR A 43 -6.38 -3.65 -4.74
CA TYR A 43 -6.59 -3.64 -6.18
C TYR A 43 -7.67 -2.60 -6.51
N MET A 44 -7.30 -1.56 -7.26
CA MET A 44 -8.17 -0.46 -7.69
C MET A 44 -8.79 0.41 -6.57
N GLY A 45 -8.35 0.26 -5.32
CA GLY A 45 -8.89 1.05 -4.21
C GLY A 45 -10.34 0.66 -3.89
N SER A 46 -11.20 1.67 -3.72
CA SER A 46 -12.65 1.53 -3.58
C SER A 46 -13.39 1.57 -4.93
N ALA A 47 -12.66 1.68 -6.04
CA ALA A 47 -13.26 1.79 -7.36
C ALA A 47 -13.97 0.49 -7.75
N VAL A 48 -15.15 0.62 -8.33
CA VAL A 48 -15.92 -0.47 -8.92
C VAL A 48 -15.81 -0.30 -10.43
N PRO A 49 -14.95 -1.06 -11.14
CA PRO A 49 -14.61 -0.78 -12.54
C PRO A 49 -15.83 -0.72 -13.45
N ARG A 50 -16.78 -1.63 -13.24
CA ARG A 50 -18.05 -1.69 -13.98
C ARG A 50 -18.92 -0.44 -13.83
N ARG A 51 -18.78 0.30 -12.73
CA ARG A 51 -19.54 1.52 -12.42
C ARG A 51 -18.75 2.78 -12.80
N ASP A 52 -17.45 2.78 -12.53
CA ASP A 52 -16.62 3.99 -12.54
C ASP A 52 -15.92 4.23 -13.88
N LEU A 53 -15.82 3.22 -14.76
CA LEU A 53 -15.29 3.35 -16.12
C LEU A 53 -16.44 3.46 -17.14
N PRO A 54 -16.54 4.56 -17.91
CA PRO A 54 -17.47 4.65 -19.03
C PRO A 54 -17.10 3.60 -20.11
N ARG A 55 -18.11 3.15 -20.86
CA ARG A 55 -17.93 2.21 -21.98
C ARG A 55 -17.13 2.83 -23.11
#